data_AF-A0A1J5I5R4-F1
#
_entry.id   AF-A0A1J5I5R4-F1
#
_cell.length_a   1.000
_cell.length_b   1.000
_cell.length_c   1.000
_cell.angle_alpha   90.00
_cell.angle_beta   90.00
_cell.angle_gamma   90.00
#
_symmetry.space_group_name_H-M   'P 1'
#
loop_
_entity.id
_entity.type
_entity.pdbx_description
1 polymer ?
#
loop_
_entity_poly.entity_id
_entity_poly.type
_entity_poly.pdbx_seq_one_letter_code
_entity_poly.pdbx_strand_id
1 'polypeptide(L)'
;MANHVHILAVPKYEESLSRSVGRTNLLYTQYINRKYKRSGRLWQNRFFSTIVETESYLWAVVRYIEKNPMKSKLVKKPEDYKWSSCKSNISGEGNGQLSKQGWLDLMKRIGMHTDDF
;
A
#
# COMPACT_ATOMS: atom_id res chain seq x y z
N MET A 1 -6.42 -5.04 7.18
CA MET A 1 -6.87 -5.84 6.01
C MET A 1 -8.24 -6.53 6.13
N ALA A 2 -9.11 -6.22 7.10
CA ALA A 2 -10.58 -6.45 6.95
C ALA A 2 -11.39 -5.17 7.24
N ASN A 3 -10.80 -4.31 8.07
CA ASN A 3 -11.37 -3.05 8.56
C ASN A 3 -10.40 -1.85 8.42
N HIS A 4 -9.23 -2.04 7.82
CA HIS A 4 -8.21 -1.00 7.58
C HIS A 4 -7.27 -1.39 6.44
N VAL A 5 -6.54 -0.40 5.92
CA VAL A 5 -5.53 -0.56 4.87
C VAL A 5 -4.17 -0.04 5.36
N HIS A 6 -3.08 -0.61 4.83
CA HIS A 6 -1.72 -0.11 5.01
C HIS A 6 -1.16 0.27 3.64
N ILE A 7 -0.51 1.43 3.56
CA ILE A 7 0.06 1.98 2.32
C ILE A 7 1.49 2.40 2.61
N LEU A 8 2.42 1.94 1.79
CA LEU A 8 3.79 2.44 1.73
C LEU A 8 3.91 3.27 0.45
N ALA A 9 4.27 4.55 0.59
CA ALA A 9 4.26 5.48 -0.53
C ALA A 9 5.35 6.54 -0.39
N VAL A 10 5.80 7.04 -1.54
CA VAL A 10 6.68 8.21 -1.65
C VAL A 10 5.82 9.38 -2.13
N PRO A 11 5.50 10.38 -1.29
CA PRO A 11 4.74 11.54 -1.72
C PRO A 11 5.57 12.41 -2.66
N LYS A 12 4.95 12.93 -3.72
CA LYS A 12 5.63 13.82 -4.68
C LYS A 12 5.92 15.22 -4.10
N TYR A 13 5.01 15.71 -3.26
CA TYR A 13 5.11 16.98 -2.56
C TYR A 13 4.73 16.80 -1.10
N GLU A 14 5.17 17.71 -0.23
CA GLU A 14 4.97 17.68 1.23
C GLU A 14 3.50 17.40 1.62
N GLU A 15 2.54 18.07 0.98
CA GLU A 15 1.11 17.90 1.28
C GLU A 15 0.42 16.72 0.57
N SER A 16 1.13 16.02 -0.33
CA SER A 16 0.49 15.06 -1.23
C SER A 16 -0.17 13.92 -0.48
N LEU A 17 0.46 13.43 0.59
CA LEU A 17 -0.05 12.31 1.36
C LEU A 17 -1.38 12.66 2.05
N SER A 18 -1.41 13.77 2.79
CA SER A 18 -2.59 14.20 3.55
C SER A 18 -3.77 14.53 2.63
N ARG A 19 -3.52 15.24 1.53
CA ARG A 19 -4.54 15.61 0.55
C ARG A 19 -5.10 14.40 -0.19
N SER A 20 -4.23 13.49 -0.63
CA SER A 20 -4.65 12.31 -1.41
C SER A 20 -5.46 11.33 -0.57
N VAL A 21 -4.99 11.01 0.64
CA VAL A 21 -5.69 10.11 1.56
C VAL A 21 -7.00 10.75 2.03
N GLY A 22 -6.98 12.03 2.40
CA GLY A 22 -8.17 12.76 2.84
C GLY A 22 -9.26 12.81 1.76
N ARG A 23 -8.89 13.16 0.52
CA ARG A 23 -9.84 13.21 -0.60
C ARG A 23 -10.39 11.83 -0.95
N THR A 24 -9.55 10.80 -0.98
CA THR A 24 -9.96 9.41 -1.25
C THR A 24 -10.95 8.93 -0.21
N ASN A 25 -10.66 9.15 1.07
CA ASN A 25 -11.53 8.75 2.18
C ASN A 25 -12.89 9.45 2.13
N LEU A 26 -12.92 10.75 1.79
CA LEU A 26 -14.15 11.52 1.62
C LEU A 26 -15.01 10.96 0.47
N LEU A 27 -14.41 10.79 -0.72
CA LEU A 27 -15.11 10.28 -1.90
C LEU A 27 -15.66 8.87 -1.66
N TYR A 28 -14.86 8.00 -1.03
CA TYR A 28 -15.30 6.64 -0.72
C TYR A 28 -16.43 6.62 0.32
N THR A 29 -16.37 7.49 1.34
CA THR A 29 -17.47 7.63 2.31
C THR A 29 -18.76 8.06 1.63
N GLN A 30 -18.70 9.06 0.74
CA GLN A 30 -19.86 9.52 -0.03
C GLN A 30 -20.42 8.41 -0.92
N TYR A 31 -19.56 7.66 -1.60
CA TYR A 31 -19.95 6.52 -2.43
C TYR A 31 -20.70 5.46 -1.62
N ILE A 32 -20.13 5.01 -0.50
CA ILE A 32 -20.72 3.98 0.37
C ILE A 32 -22.05 4.46 0.96
N ASN A 33 -22.11 5.70 1.46
CA ASN A 33 -23.33 6.27 2.01
C ASN A 33 -24.45 6.35 0.97
N ARG A 34 -24.15 6.81 -0.26
CA ARG A 34 -25.13 6.83 -1.36
C ARG A 34 -25.57 5.42 -1.76
N LYS A 35 -24.60 4.50 -1.97
CA LYS A 35 -24.87 3.14 -2.45
C LYS A 35 -25.75 2.35 -1.49
N TYR A 36 -25.52 2.48 -0.19
CA TYR A 36 -26.23 1.70 0.83
C TYR A 36 -27.30 2.51 1.56
N LYS A 37 -27.65 3.71 1.09
CA LYS A 37 -28.64 4.62 1.71
C LYS A 37 -28.36 4.85 3.20
N ARG A 38 -27.08 5.09 3.53
CA ARG A 38 -26.59 5.36 4.89
C ARG A 38 -26.15 6.81 5.02
N SER A 39 -26.00 7.27 6.25
CA SER A 39 -25.38 8.55 6.59
C SER A 39 -24.32 8.36 7.68
N GLY A 40 -23.50 9.39 7.88
CA GLY A 40 -22.46 9.39 8.92
C GLY A 40 -21.08 8.95 8.43
N ARG A 41 -20.21 8.67 9.40
CA ARG A 41 -18.77 8.45 9.21
C ARG A 41 -18.48 6.99 8.84
N LEU A 42 -17.69 6.77 7.78
CA LEU A 42 -17.22 5.44 7.39
C LEU A 42 -15.90 5.04 8.07
N TRP A 43 -14.95 5.97 8.12
CA TRP A 43 -13.59 5.73 8.64
C TRP A 43 -13.50 6.03 10.12
N GLN A 44 -12.94 5.14 10.95
CA GLN A 44 -12.91 5.35 12.40
C GLN A 44 -12.08 6.57 12.83
N ASN A 45 -10.91 6.80 12.23
CA ASN A 45 -9.96 7.85 12.62
C ASN A 45 -9.35 8.56 11.39
N ARG A 46 -8.56 9.61 11.63
CA ARG A 46 -7.63 10.12 10.60
C ARG A 46 -6.59 9.04 10.30
N PHE A 47 -5.94 9.12 9.14
CA PHE A 47 -4.82 8.21 8.86
C PHE A 47 -3.66 8.50 9.81
N PHE A 48 -2.87 7.46 10.08
CA PHE A 48 -1.59 7.57 10.78
C PHE A 48 -0.46 7.37 9.77
N SER A 49 0.64 8.10 9.95
CA SER A 49 1.82 7.99 9.10
C SER A 49 3.08 8.01 9.93
N THR A 50 4.10 7.28 9.46
CA THR A 50 5.43 7.23 10.04
C THR A 50 6.44 7.30 8.91
N ILE A 51 7.49 8.11 9.08
CA ILE A 51 8.57 8.25 8.09
C ILE A 51 9.41 6.98 8.10
N VAL A 52 9.82 6.52 6.92
CA VAL A 52 10.73 5.39 6.73
C VAL A 52 12.06 5.94 6.26
N GLU A 53 13.04 6.03 7.17
CA GLU A 53 14.30 6.74 6.91
C GLU A 53 15.45 5.82 6.50
N THR A 54 15.41 4.54 6.88
CA THR A 54 16.48 3.59 6.60
C THR A 54 16.01 2.46 5.69
N GLU A 55 16.94 1.88 4.96
CA GLU A 55 16.66 0.72 4.12
C GLU A 55 16.25 -0.52 4.92
N SER A 56 16.92 -0.77 6.06
CA SER A 56 16.54 -1.88 6.93
C SER A 56 15.11 -1.72 7.44
N TYR A 57 14.70 -0.49 7.75
CA TYR A 57 13.33 -0.18 8.16
C TYR A 57 12.35 -0.31 7.00
N LEU A 58 12.70 0.14 5.79
CA LEU A 58 11.91 -0.05 4.58
C LEU A 58 11.53 -1.52 4.38
N TRP A 59 12.51 -2.41 4.39
CA TRP A 59 12.26 -3.84 4.21
C TRP A 59 11.48 -4.46 5.37
N ALA A 60 11.65 -3.96 6.60
CA ALA A 60 10.82 -4.37 7.72
C ALA A 60 9.34 -3.96 7.53
N VAL A 61 9.08 -2.75 7.03
CA VAL A 61 7.73 -2.24 6.75
C VAL A 61 7.08 -3.00 5.60
N VAL A 62 7.80 -3.24 4.50
CA VAL A 62 7.28 -4.05 3.37
C VAL A 62 6.83 -5.42 3.86
N ARG A 63 7.71 -6.16 4.55
CA ARG A 63 7.36 -7.47 5.12
C ARG A 63 6.20 -7.40 6.11
N TYR A 64 6.12 -6.35 6.92
CA TYR A 64 5.03 -6.16 7.87
C TYR A 64 3.68 -6.02 7.14
N ILE A 65 3.61 -5.14 6.13
CA ILE A 65 2.39 -4.86 5.36
C ILE A 65 1.93 -6.14 4.65
N GLU A 66 2.84 -6.81 3.95
CA GLU A 66 2.52 -7.99 3.15
C GLU A 66 2.11 -9.20 4.01
N LYS A 67 2.69 -9.36 5.21
CA LYS A 67 2.30 -10.43 6.14
C LYS A 67 1.05 -10.12 6.97
N ASN A 68 0.51 -8.90 6.93
CA ASN A 68 -0.66 -8.52 7.74
C ASN A 68 -1.92 -9.36 7.48
N PRO A 69 -2.27 -9.72 6.22
CA PRO A 69 -3.40 -10.61 5.93
C PRO A 69 -3.26 -11.99 6.58
N MET A 70 -2.04 -12.57 6.56
CA MET A 70 -1.73 -13.84 7.21
C MET A 70 -1.85 -13.72 8.73
N LYS A 71 -1.32 -12.64 9.34
CA LYS A 71 -1.48 -12.36 10.77
C LYS A 71 -2.95 -12.22 11.18
N SER A 72 -3.78 -11.67 10.28
CA SER A 72 -5.23 -11.54 10.46
C SER A 72 -6.01 -12.81 10.08
N LYS A 73 -5.33 -13.92 9.79
CA LYS A 73 -5.89 -15.23 9.42
C LYS A 73 -6.80 -15.20 8.18
N LEU A 74 -6.62 -14.22 7.29
CA LEU A 74 -7.40 -14.11 6.05
C LEU A 74 -6.91 -15.08 4.97
N VAL A 75 -5.62 -15.42 5.01
CA VAL A 75 -4.94 -16.30 4.06
C VAL A 75 -3.85 -17.10 4.79
N LYS A 76 -3.42 -18.23 4.20
CA LYS A 76 -2.31 -19.04 4.72
C LYS A 76 -0.96 -18.51 4.27
N LYS A 77 -0.86 -17.96 3.05
CA LYS A 77 0.35 -17.33 2.53
C LYS A 77 0.10 -15.86 2.15
N PRO A 78 1.06 -14.95 2.35
CA PRO A 78 0.92 -13.53 1.99
C PRO A 78 0.47 -13.26 0.55
N GLU A 79 1.01 -14.00 -0.41
CA GLU A 79 0.75 -13.88 -1.85
C GLU A 79 -0.67 -14.31 -2.26
N ASP A 80 -1.36 -15.07 -1.43
CA ASP A 80 -2.74 -15.50 -1.70
C ASP A 80 -3.74 -14.35 -1.48
N TYR A 81 -3.32 -13.26 -0.80
CA TYR A 81 -4.20 -12.14 -0.52
C TYR A 81 -4.30 -11.19 -1.72
N LYS A 82 -5.38 -11.36 -2.51
CA LYS A 82 -5.63 -10.63 -3.76
C LYS A 82 -5.66 -9.09 -3.67
N TRP A 83 -5.81 -8.53 -2.46
CA TRP A 83 -5.85 -7.08 -2.23
C TRP A 83 -4.53 -6.53 -1.68
N SER A 84 -3.41 -7.18 -2.03
CA SER A 84 -2.05 -6.77 -1.69
C SER A 84 -1.15 -6.84 -2.91
N SER A 85 -0.09 -6.02 -2.91
CA SER A 85 0.98 -6.05 -3.91
C SER A 85 1.92 -7.24 -3.74
N CYS A 86 1.81 -8.02 -2.66
CA CYS A 86 2.76 -9.09 -2.30
C CYS A 86 3.01 -10.09 -3.43
N LYS A 87 1.94 -10.59 -4.08
CA LYS A 87 2.09 -11.51 -5.22
C LYS A 87 2.91 -10.89 -6.35
N SER A 88 2.64 -9.62 -6.67
CA SER A 88 3.35 -8.90 -7.74
C SER A 88 4.82 -8.67 -7.36
N ASN A 89 5.09 -8.31 -6.10
CA ASN A 89 6.44 -8.11 -5.60
C ASN A 89 7.27 -9.41 -5.58
N ILE A 90 6.65 -10.57 -5.31
CA ILE A 90 7.33 -11.87 -5.30
C ILE A 90 7.53 -12.44 -6.70
N SER A 91 6.52 -12.34 -7.56
CA SER A 91 6.56 -12.94 -8.92
C SER A 91 7.22 -12.04 -9.96
N GLY A 92 7.35 -10.74 -9.70
CA GLY A 92 7.73 -9.74 -10.71
C GLY A 92 6.65 -9.50 -11.76
N GLU A 93 5.48 -10.13 -11.63
CA GLU A 93 4.38 -10.00 -12.58
C GLU A 93 3.42 -8.89 -12.15
N GLY A 94 3.16 -7.94 -13.05
CA GLY A 94 2.10 -6.94 -12.90
C GLY A 94 0.74 -7.53 -13.23
N ASN A 95 -0.34 -6.97 -12.67
CA ASN A 95 -1.71 -7.44 -12.88
C ASN A 95 -2.61 -6.38 -13.57
N GLY A 96 -2.02 -5.51 -14.39
CA GLY A 96 -2.70 -4.39 -15.07
C GLY A 96 -3.03 -3.20 -14.16
N GLN A 97 -3.10 -3.40 -12.84
CA GLN A 97 -3.25 -2.34 -11.83
C GLN A 97 -1.91 -2.00 -11.16
N LEU A 98 -1.01 -2.98 -11.06
CA LEU A 98 0.32 -2.85 -10.48
C LEU A 98 1.40 -2.80 -11.57
N SER A 99 2.33 -1.85 -11.47
CA SER A 99 3.50 -1.76 -12.35
C SER A 99 4.49 -2.88 -12.06
N LYS A 100 5.05 -3.51 -13.11
CA LYS A 100 6.00 -4.65 -13.03
C LYS A 100 7.30 -4.36 -12.25
N GLN A 101 7.74 -3.10 -12.23
CA GLN A 101 8.87 -2.67 -11.40
C GLN A 101 8.49 -1.41 -10.63
N GLY A 102 8.26 -1.57 -9.33
CA GLY A 102 8.13 -0.45 -8.40
C GLY A 102 9.49 0.10 -7.98
N TRP A 103 9.49 1.30 -7.41
CA TRP A 103 10.65 1.95 -6.76
C TRP A 103 11.27 1.13 -5.60
N LEU A 104 10.69 -0.01 -5.23
CA LEU A 104 11.24 -0.94 -4.24
C LEU A 104 12.43 -1.75 -4.77
N ASP A 105 12.65 -1.76 -6.09
CA ASP A 105 13.80 -2.38 -6.71
C ASP A 105 15.09 -1.67 -6.29
N LEU A 106 15.98 -2.39 -5.61
CA LEU A 106 17.24 -1.88 -5.07
C LEU A 106 18.14 -1.31 -6.18
N MET A 107 18.22 -1.99 -7.33
CA MET A 107 19.08 -1.58 -8.45
C MET A 107 18.65 -0.22 -8.99
N LYS A 108 17.33 -0.01 -9.12
CA LYS A 108 16.76 1.28 -9.52
C LYS A 108 16.95 2.38 -8.47
N ARG A 109 17.00 2.04 -7.17
CA ARG A 109 17.19 3.01 -6.07
C ARG A 109 18.64 3.53 -5.98
N ILE A 110 19.62 2.71 -6.35
CA ILE A 110 21.05 3.08 -6.34
C ILE A 110 21.54 3.61 -7.70
N GLY A 111 20.67 3.67 -8.71
CA GLY A 111 21.01 4.16 -10.05
C GLY A 111 21.86 3.20 -10.86
N MET A 112 21.88 1.91 -10.52
CA MET A 112 22.59 0.87 -11.27
C MET A 112 21.62 0.17 -12.22
N HIS A 113 21.99 0.10 -13.49
CA HIS A 113 21.27 -0.65 -14.51
C HIS A 113 21.80 -2.09 -14.54
N THR A 114 20.97 -3.03 -15.00
CA THR A 114 21.35 -4.44 -15.18
C THR A 114 22.52 -4.64 -16.15
N ASP A 115 22.84 -3.62 -16.93
CA ASP A 115 23.93 -3.59 -17.91
C ASP A 115 25.27 -3.14 -17.29
N ASP A 116 25.29 -2.80 -15.99
CA ASP A 116 26.50 -2.45 -15.24
C ASP A 116 27.30 -3.68 -14.75
N PHE A 117 26.95 -4.89 -15.22
CA PHE A 117 27.61 -6.17 -14.96
C PHE A 117 27.84 -6.99 -16.23
#